data_AF-A0A838IWS5-F1
#
_entry.id   AF-A0A838IWS5-F1
#
_cell.length_a   1.000
_cell.length_b   1.000
_cell.length_c   1.000
_cell.angle_alpha   90.00
_cell.angle_beta   90.00
_cell.angle_gamma   90.00
#
_symmetry.space_group_name_H-M   'P 1'
#
loop_
_entity.id
_entity.type
_entity.pdbx_description
1 polymer ?
#
loop_
_entity_poly.entity_id
_entity_poly.type
_entity_poly.pdbx_seq_one_letter_code
_entity_poly.pdbx_strand_id
1 'polypeptide(L)'
;MHTNTIRMLAALTACALVIAACGRAPTPVDSVSLSSQLAGENEVPAVATMASGDVTATLTGSTLEISGSFEGLMSDLNVVGGSSAHIHSAPAGENGGIVEGLTVTSTDARSGTVSGTLELDADALADFEAGDFYVNIHTTGNPSGELRAQLMADAPTFGDVMHLFDAAMLPENEVHDVLSGATGSAFGLLRDDDTLTVSGTFANLESALFEVGDVGPAHIHEGVAGVNGGVVFPLDVAANDAMTAGRFGVSTTVSNAQIETLLMGGFYLNVHTEGENSGEIRGQLFPTEVTMTATLEGAQEVAIEPVVTTATGTATATTNGFSLLLDGAFGGLSSTLQNVGDVGPAHVHRGARGVNGPVQFALDVDADLDMLGGTLSADVVLSEAERADFLAGLHYVNVHTVNFPGGEIRGQLDEAVAVSANHD
;
A
#
# COMPACT_ATOMS: atom_id res chain seq x y z
N MET A 1 22.89 -84.35 57.20
CA MET A 1 22.95 -83.05 57.92
C MET A 1 24.31 -83.00 58.58
N HIS A 2 25.17 -82.02 58.23
CA HIS A 2 26.60 -82.21 57.91
C HIS A 2 26.72 -82.91 56.53
N THR A 3 27.55 -82.52 55.57
CA THR A 3 28.89 -81.90 55.53
C THR A 3 29.06 -81.20 54.16
N ASN A 4 29.57 -79.98 54.09
CA ASN A 4 30.96 -79.62 53.76
C ASN A 4 31.56 -80.21 52.45
N THR A 5 31.95 -79.27 51.56
CA THR A 5 33.22 -79.21 50.79
C THR A 5 33.41 -80.21 49.62
N ILE A 6 34.00 -79.93 48.44
CA ILE A 6 35.16 -79.08 48.06
C ILE A 6 35.25 -78.96 46.51
N ARG A 7 35.57 -77.74 46.02
CA ARG A 7 36.47 -77.30 44.91
C ARG A 7 36.39 -77.85 43.47
N MET A 8 36.33 -76.92 42.50
CA MET A 8 37.42 -76.53 41.57
C MET A 8 36.89 -75.41 40.64
N LEU A 9 37.31 -74.15 40.76
CA LEU A 9 38.51 -73.50 40.20
C LEU A 9 38.47 -73.31 38.66
N ALA A 10 38.22 -72.08 38.20
CA ALA A 10 38.87 -71.45 37.04
C ALA A 10 38.61 -69.93 37.04
N ALA A 11 39.62 -69.18 36.64
CA ALA A 11 39.81 -67.77 36.92
C ALA A 11 39.24 -66.83 35.83
N LEU A 12 38.60 -65.76 36.29
CA LEU A 12 38.80 -64.34 35.97
C LEU A 12 39.45 -63.95 34.62
N THR A 13 38.67 -63.29 33.74
CA THR A 13 39.12 -62.06 33.03
C THR A 13 37.91 -61.18 32.70
N ALA A 14 37.99 -59.90 33.07
CA ALA A 14 36.95 -58.89 32.90
C ALA A 14 36.85 -58.37 31.45
N CYS A 15 35.63 -58.06 31.01
CA CYS A 15 35.38 -57.17 29.88
C CYS A 15 34.42 -56.06 30.37
N ALA A 16 34.91 -54.82 30.37
CA ALA A 16 34.17 -53.64 30.77
C ALA A 16 33.01 -53.37 29.79
N LEU A 17 31.81 -53.18 30.32
CA LEU A 17 30.66 -52.70 29.56
C LEU A 17 30.54 -51.18 29.78
N VAL A 18 30.95 -50.41 28.77
CA VAL A 18 30.66 -48.98 28.69
C VAL A 18 29.19 -48.83 28.34
N ILE A 19 28.35 -48.46 29.31
CA ILE A 19 26.98 -48.03 29.03
C ILE A 19 27.06 -46.57 28.59
N ALA A 20 26.92 -46.35 27.28
CA ALA A 20 26.75 -45.03 26.71
C ALA A 20 25.51 -44.37 27.33
N ALA A 21 25.71 -43.26 28.03
CA ALA A 21 24.64 -42.36 28.40
C ALA A 21 24.13 -41.68 27.12
N CYS A 22 23.08 -42.24 26.52
CA CYS A 22 22.31 -41.54 25.50
C CYS A 22 21.64 -40.34 26.19
N GLY A 23 22.14 -39.14 25.90
CA GLY A 23 21.45 -37.90 26.23
C GLY A 23 20.04 -37.94 25.65
N ARG A 24 19.04 -37.70 26.49
CA ARG A 24 17.72 -37.30 25.99
C ARG A 24 17.95 -35.95 25.29
N ALA A 25 17.63 -35.87 24.00
CA ALA A 25 17.37 -34.57 23.40
C ALA A 25 16.27 -33.89 24.23
N PRO A 26 16.38 -32.59 24.56
CA PRO A 26 15.27 -31.89 25.19
C PRO A 26 14.04 -32.08 24.32
N THR A 27 12.92 -32.47 24.93
CA THR A 27 11.61 -32.45 24.28
C THR A 27 11.39 -31.05 23.71
N PRO A 28 10.96 -30.90 22.44
CA PRO A 28 10.53 -29.61 21.94
C PRO A 28 9.50 -29.06 22.93
N VAL A 29 9.78 -27.91 23.53
CA VAL A 29 8.75 -27.13 24.22
C VAL A 29 7.87 -26.57 23.12
N ASP A 30 6.56 -26.81 23.21
CA ASP A 30 5.60 -26.22 22.28
C ASP A 30 5.75 -24.69 22.38
N SER A 31 5.93 -24.06 21.23
CA SER A 31 6.02 -22.61 21.09
C SER A 31 4.89 -22.11 20.22
N VAL A 32 4.21 -21.05 20.65
CA VAL A 32 3.20 -20.34 19.86
C VAL A 32 3.82 -19.02 19.38
N SER A 33 3.70 -18.72 18.10
CA SER A 33 4.13 -17.43 17.54
C SER A 33 2.92 -16.72 16.93
N LEU A 34 2.71 -15.48 17.35
CA LEU A 34 1.69 -14.58 16.82
C LEU A 34 2.40 -13.39 16.17
N SER A 35 1.90 -12.93 15.03
CA SER A 35 2.39 -11.72 14.37
C SER A 35 1.23 -10.76 14.18
N SER A 36 1.47 -9.48 14.40
CA SER A 36 0.49 -8.41 14.25
C SER A 36 1.16 -7.15 13.72
N GLN A 37 0.43 -6.45 12.87
CA GLN A 37 0.80 -5.12 12.38
C GLN A 37 0.67 -4.10 13.51
N LEU A 38 1.71 -3.26 13.66
CA LEU A 38 1.67 -2.00 14.38
C LEU A 38 1.07 -0.95 13.43
N ALA A 39 -0.13 -0.49 13.75
CA ALA A 39 -0.87 0.45 12.93
C ALA A 39 -1.57 1.47 13.82
N GLY A 40 -1.78 2.68 13.32
CA GLY A 40 -2.43 3.73 14.10
C GLY A 40 -3.93 3.52 14.22
N GLU A 41 -4.57 2.88 13.24
CA GLU A 41 -5.98 2.48 13.27
C GLU A 41 -6.31 1.50 14.40
N ASN A 42 -5.32 0.76 14.89
CA ASN A 42 -5.47 -0.14 16.02
C ASN A 42 -5.48 0.58 17.38
N GLU A 43 -5.04 1.84 17.44
CA GLU A 43 -5.06 2.63 18.68
C GLU A 43 -6.50 2.97 19.10
N VAL A 44 -6.68 3.30 20.38
CA VAL A 44 -7.99 3.68 20.92
C VAL A 44 -7.88 5.01 21.67
N PRO A 45 -8.35 6.14 21.10
CA PRO A 45 -8.92 6.27 19.75
C PRO A 45 -7.87 6.05 18.64
N ALA A 46 -8.33 5.70 17.44
CA ALA A 46 -7.49 5.48 16.28
C ALA A 46 -6.66 6.73 15.96
N VAL A 47 -5.41 6.52 15.53
CA VAL A 47 -4.48 7.57 15.13
C VAL A 47 -4.26 7.48 13.63
N ALA A 48 -4.56 8.57 12.92
CA ALA A 48 -4.28 8.62 11.51
C ALA A 48 -2.79 8.88 11.26
N THR A 49 -2.07 7.83 10.87
CA THR A 49 -0.63 7.84 10.61
C THR A 49 -0.30 6.81 9.53
N MET A 50 0.71 7.10 8.69
CA MET A 50 1.36 6.09 7.84
C MET A 50 2.53 5.42 8.57
N ALA A 51 2.83 5.85 9.79
CA ALA A 51 3.74 5.09 10.61
C ALA A 51 3.21 3.68 10.75
N SER A 52 4.12 2.73 10.70
CA SER A 52 3.71 1.35 10.61
C SER A 52 4.85 0.46 11.08
N GLY A 53 4.52 -0.80 11.33
CA GLY A 53 5.49 -1.77 11.80
C GLY A 53 4.88 -3.14 11.97
N ASP A 54 5.69 -4.05 12.46
CA ASP A 54 5.28 -5.41 12.78
C ASP A 54 5.84 -5.80 14.13
N VAL A 55 5.06 -6.60 14.85
CA VAL A 55 5.48 -7.26 16.07
C VAL A 55 5.20 -8.73 15.96
N THR A 56 6.19 -9.54 16.33
CA THR A 56 6.06 -10.97 16.57
C THR A 56 6.22 -11.26 18.04
N ALA A 57 5.25 -11.99 18.58
CA ALA A 57 5.21 -12.47 19.94
C ALA A 57 5.36 -13.99 19.95
N THR A 58 6.47 -14.49 20.51
CA THR A 58 6.75 -15.93 20.61
C THR A 58 6.66 -16.36 22.07
N LEU A 59 5.64 -17.16 22.40
CA LEU A 59 5.48 -17.78 23.70
C LEU A 59 6.11 -19.18 23.68
N THR A 60 7.08 -19.43 24.58
CA THR A 60 7.67 -20.76 24.80
C THR A 60 7.51 -21.15 26.27
N GLY A 61 6.60 -22.07 26.57
CA GLY A 61 6.21 -22.34 27.96
C GLY A 61 5.49 -21.12 28.57
N SER A 62 6.10 -20.46 29.55
CA SER A 62 5.62 -19.20 30.17
C SER A 62 6.40 -17.97 29.73
N THR A 63 7.43 -18.13 28.90
CA THR A 63 8.30 -17.04 28.48
C THR A 63 7.76 -16.45 27.19
N LEU A 64 7.34 -15.19 27.22
CA LEU A 64 6.91 -14.41 26.07
C LEU A 64 8.07 -13.54 25.56
N GLU A 65 8.50 -13.77 24.32
CA GLU A 65 9.49 -12.96 23.64
C GLU A 65 8.81 -12.07 22.59
N ILE A 66 9.07 -10.76 22.65
CA ILE A 66 8.60 -9.77 21.69
C ILE A 66 9.78 -9.34 20.82
N SER A 67 9.56 -9.29 19.52
CA SER A 67 10.48 -8.67 18.56
C SER A 67 9.69 -7.99 17.46
N GLY A 68 10.19 -6.86 16.94
CA GLY A 68 9.48 -6.12 15.92
C GLY A 68 10.25 -4.93 15.40
N SER A 69 9.67 -4.26 14.41
CA SER A 69 10.18 -3.01 13.83
C SER A 69 9.04 -2.03 13.59
N PHE A 70 9.39 -0.76 13.53
CA PHE A 70 8.49 0.32 13.15
C PHE A 70 9.25 1.35 12.33
N GLU A 71 8.53 2.10 11.52
CA GLU A 71 9.06 3.17 10.71
C GLU A 71 8.03 4.27 10.48
N GLY A 72 8.52 5.43 10.05
CA GLY A 72 7.65 6.50 9.57
C GLY A 72 6.84 7.23 10.65
N LEU A 73 7.17 7.08 11.95
CA LEU A 73 6.49 7.80 13.04
C LEU A 73 6.36 9.29 12.71
N MET A 74 5.21 9.90 13.01
CA MET A 74 4.92 11.29 12.66
C MET A 74 5.66 12.31 13.53
N SER A 75 6.19 11.89 14.67
CA SER A 75 6.98 12.70 15.58
C SER A 75 7.94 11.83 16.38
N ASP A 76 8.93 12.45 17.03
CA ASP A 76 9.94 11.71 17.78
C ASP A 76 9.31 10.84 18.87
N LEU A 77 9.89 9.66 19.08
CA LEU A 77 9.57 8.73 20.17
C LEU A 77 9.45 9.46 21.52
N ASN A 78 8.43 9.11 22.28
CA ASN A 78 8.17 9.67 23.60
C ASN A 78 8.31 8.61 24.68
N VAL A 79 9.22 8.83 25.63
CA VAL A 79 9.45 7.89 26.73
C VAL A 79 8.41 8.12 27.83
N VAL A 80 7.49 7.17 27.98
CA VAL A 80 6.44 7.12 29.00
C VAL A 80 6.72 5.93 29.91
N GLY A 81 6.71 6.08 31.24
CA GLY A 81 6.90 4.92 32.12
C GLY A 81 8.26 4.20 32.01
N GLY A 82 9.26 4.79 31.34
CA GLY A 82 10.59 4.23 31.18
C GLY A 82 10.88 3.62 29.80
N SER A 83 9.87 3.50 28.93
CA SER A 83 10.06 3.11 27.53
C SER A 83 9.21 3.96 26.57
N SER A 84 9.53 3.97 25.29
CA SER A 84 8.66 4.49 24.24
C SER A 84 7.77 3.42 23.60
N ALA A 85 7.88 2.17 24.05
CA ALA A 85 7.01 1.07 23.61
C ALA A 85 6.71 0.12 24.78
N HIS A 86 5.48 -0.40 24.85
CA HIS A 86 5.03 -1.22 25.98
C HIS A 86 4.25 -2.44 25.52
N ILE A 87 4.24 -3.47 26.36
CA ILE A 87 3.19 -4.49 26.37
C ILE A 87 2.10 -4.00 27.33
N HIS A 88 0.85 -4.06 26.90
CA HIS A 88 -0.33 -3.78 27.71
C HIS A 88 -1.24 -5.01 27.76
N SER A 89 -2.14 -5.05 28.76
CA SER A 89 -3.21 -6.05 28.86
C SER A 89 -4.59 -5.38 28.82
N ALA A 90 -5.30 -5.58 27.71
CA ALA A 90 -6.73 -5.39 27.51
C ALA A 90 -7.20 -6.07 26.20
N PRO A 91 -8.49 -6.45 26.12
CA PRO A 91 -9.10 -6.92 24.87
C PRO A 91 -8.95 -5.93 23.72
N ALA A 92 -9.07 -6.43 22.49
CA ALA A 92 -9.06 -5.61 21.28
C ALA A 92 -10.14 -4.52 21.35
N GLY A 93 -9.75 -3.28 21.02
CA GLY A 93 -10.64 -2.11 21.09
C GLY A 93 -10.76 -1.46 22.48
N GLU A 94 -10.09 -1.99 23.50
CA GLU A 94 -10.02 -1.38 24.85
C GLU A 94 -8.60 -0.95 25.21
N ASN A 95 -8.48 0.05 26.11
CA ASN A 95 -7.19 0.50 26.63
C ASN A 95 -6.84 -0.20 27.94
N GLY A 96 -5.62 -0.75 28.00
CA GLY A 96 -5.10 -1.53 29.11
C GLY A 96 -3.98 -0.83 29.90
N GLY A 97 -3.66 -1.37 31.07
CA GLY A 97 -2.49 -0.94 31.84
C GLY A 97 -1.17 -1.46 31.24
N ILE A 98 -0.05 -0.79 31.54
CA ILE A 98 1.30 -1.25 31.14
C ILE A 98 1.65 -2.52 31.93
N VAL A 99 2.00 -3.57 31.21
CA VAL A 99 2.52 -4.84 31.73
C VAL A 99 4.05 -4.81 31.76
N GLU A 100 4.69 -4.43 30.65
CA GLU A 100 6.15 -4.42 30.51
C GLU A 100 6.62 -3.30 29.58
N GLY A 101 7.79 -2.71 29.86
CA GLY A 101 8.44 -1.75 28.97
C GLY A 101 9.37 -2.47 28.00
N LEU A 102 9.20 -2.25 26.69
CA LEU A 102 10.03 -2.86 25.68
C LEU A 102 11.34 -2.09 25.48
N THR A 103 12.38 -2.76 25.02
CA THR A 103 13.61 -2.11 24.56
C THR A 103 13.41 -1.58 23.15
N VAL A 104 13.65 -0.29 22.96
CA VAL A 104 13.56 0.38 21.65
C VAL A 104 14.95 0.78 21.17
N THR A 105 15.29 0.40 19.94
CA THR A 105 16.52 0.85 19.27
C THR A 105 16.15 1.69 18.05
N SER A 106 16.59 2.94 18.02
CA SER A 106 16.32 3.87 16.92
C SER A 106 17.52 4.81 16.71
N THR A 107 17.76 5.22 15.47
CA THR A 107 18.82 6.18 15.11
C THR A 107 18.31 7.57 14.79
N ASP A 108 17.03 7.70 14.48
CA ASP A 108 16.37 8.93 14.02
C ASP A 108 15.16 9.32 14.90
N ALA A 109 14.90 8.56 15.97
CA ALA A 109 13.73 8.65 16.84
C ALA A 109 12.38 8.49 16.13
N ARG A 110 12.35 8.00 14.88
CA ARG A 110 11.12 7.86 14.07
C ARG A 110 10.98 6.49 13.40
N SER A 111 12.07 5.73 13.34
CA SER A 111 12.13 4.36 12.84
C SER A 111 13.06 3.54 13.73
N GLY A 112 12.80 2.25 13.88
CA GLY A 112 13.58 1.42 14.77
C GLY A 112 13.05 0.01 14.98
N THR A 113 13.59 -0.64 15.99
CA THR A 113 13.17 -1.96 16.44
C THR A 113 12.68 -1.94 17.88
N VAL A 114 11.74 -2.84 18.18
CA VAL A 114 11.25 -3.12 19.53
C VAL A 114 11.61 -4.56 19.90
N SER A 115 12.00 -4.79 21.15
CA SER A 115 12.28 -6.14 21.65
C SER A 115 12.05 -6.23 23.16
N GLY A 116 11.71 -7.41 23.66
CA GLY A 116 11.54 -7.65 25.09
C GLY A 116 11.30 -9.11 25.41
N THR A 117 11.45 -9.45 26.69
CA THR A 117 11.14 -10.79 27.20
C THR A 117 10.45 -10.65 28.53
N LEU A 118 9.33 -11.35 28.70
CA LEU A 118 8.50 -11.34 29.90
C LEU A 118 8.19 -12.78 30.32
N GLU A 119 8.31 -13.07 31.61
CA GLU A 119 7.76 -14.30 32.18
C GLU A 119 6.30 -14.07 32.59
N LEU A 120 5.39 -14.85 32.03
CA LEU A 120 3.96 -14.79 32.33
C LEU A 120 3.65 -15.68 33.54
N ASP A 121 2.90 -15.14 34.51
CA ASP A 121 2.23 -15.98 35.48
C ASP A 121 0.97 -16.63 34.88
N ALA A 122 0.24 -17.41 35.68
CA ALA A 122 -0.90 -18.17 35.17
C ALA A 122 -2.06 -17.28 34.68
N ASP A 123 -2.26 -16.11 35.28
CA ASP A 123 -3.32 -15.20 34.89
C ASP A 123 -2.92 -14.43 33.62
N ALA A 124 -1.68 -13.92 33.56
CA ALA A 124 -1.14 -13.26 32.37
C ALA A 124 -1.03 -14.19 31.15
N LEU A 125 -0.75 -15.48 31.39
CA LEU A 125 -0.76 -16.49 30.33
C LEU A 125 -2.18 -16.69 29.78
N ALA A 126 -3.19 -16.71 30.63
CA ALA A 126 -4.58 -16.83 30.19
C ALA A 126 -5.02 -15.59 29.40
N ASP A 127 -4.62 -14.40 29.82
CA ASP A 127 -4.87 -13.15 29.08
C ASP A 127 -4.20 -13.17 27.70
N PHE A 128 -2.94 -13.60 27.61
CA PHE A 128 -2.25 -13.76 26.32
C PHE A 128 -2.93 -14.79 25.41
N GLU A 129 -3.32 -15.94 25.96
CA GLU A 129 -4.06 -16.98 25.22
C GLU A 129 -5.45 -16.51 24.76
N ALA A 130 -6.06 -15.57 25.48
CA ALA A 130 -7.32 -14.92 25.10
C ALA A 130 -7.14 -13.81 24.04
N GLY A 131 -5.91 -13.43 23.73
CA GLY A 131 -5.60 -12.33 22.81
C GLY A 131 -5.69 -10.95 23.44
N ASP A 132 -5.65 -10.85 24.78
CA ASP A 132 -5.82 -9.59 25.52
C ASP A 132 -4.52 -8.81 25.67
N PHE A 133 -3.43 -9.20 25.02
CA PHE A 133 -2.18 -8.44 25.04
C PHE A 133 -2.03 -7.60 23.78
N TYR A 134 -1.48 -6.40 23.92
CA TYR A 134 -1.09 -5.58 22.77
C TYR A 134 0.24 -4.87 23.01
N VAL A 135 0.93 -4.59 21.91
CA VAL A 135 2.10 -3.72 21.91
C VAL A 135 1.71 -2.36 21.38
N ASN A 136 2.20 -1.30 22.02
CA ASN A 136 2.07 0.05 21.47
C ASN A 136 3.41 0.79 21.38
N ILE A 137 3.43 1.87 20.60
CA ILE A 137 4.56 2.79 20.46
C ILE A 137 4.07 4.21 20.67
N HIS A 138 4.76 4.98 21.51
CA HIS A 138 4.40 6.35 21.86
C HIS A 138 5.29 7.37 21.15
N THR A 139 4.68 8.46 20.72
CA THR A 139 5.41 9.62 20.17
C THR A 139 5.01 10.90 20.87
N THR A 140 5.79 11.96 20.68
CA THR A 140 5.53 13.26 21.31
C THR A 140 4.22 13.88 20.83
N GLY A 141 3.87 13.65 19.57
CA GLY A 141 2.59 14.05 18.97
C GLY A 141 1.42 13.13 19.33
N ASN A 142 1.67 11.89 19.75
CA ASN A 142 0.64 10.96 20.23
C ASN A 142 1.07 10.30 21.55
N PRO A 143 1.05 11.02 22.70
CA PRO A 143 1.60 10.52 23.95
C PRO A 143 0.90 9.29 24.53
N SER A 144 -0.36 9.05 24.17
CA SER A 144 -1.11 7.84 24.57
C SER A 144 -0.78 6.61 23.72
N GLY A 145 -0.17 6.79 22.55
CA GLY A 145 0.10 5.75 21.56
C GLY A 145 -0.07 6.31 20.15
N GLU A 146 0.88 6.04 19.25
CA GLU A 146 0.76 6.29 17.81
C GLU A 146 0.50 5.01 17.02
N LEU A 147 1.07 3.87 17.45
CA LEU A 147 0.90 2.58 16.79
C LEU A 147 0.56 1.51 17.81
N ARG A 148 -0.44 0.67 17.50
CA ARG A 148 -0.84 -0.49 18.29
C ARG A 148 -0.88 -1.77 17.45
N ALA A 149 -0.52 -2.88 18.08
CA ALA A 149 -0.57 -4.23 17.53
C ALA A 149 -1.18 -5.17 18.57
N GLN A 150 -2.34 -5.75 18.29
CA GLN A 150 -3.00 -6.69 19.19
C GLN A 150 -2.43 -8.11 18.97
N LEU A 151 -2.03 -8.79 20.03
CA LEU A 151 -1.36 -10.09 19.96
C LEU A 151 -2.41 -11.22 19.99
N MET A 152 -3.02 -11.49 18.84
CA MET A 152 -3.98 -12.58 18.65
C MET A 152 -3.72 -13.35 17.35
N ALA A 153 -4.34 -14.52 17.17
CA ALA A 153 -4.10 -15.40 16.03
C ALA A 153 -4.65 -14.86 14.69
N ASP A 154 -5.69 -14.05 14.76
CA ASP A 154 -6.41 -13.41 13.65
C ASP A 154 -6.11 -11.90 13.56
N ALA A 155 -5.00 -11.46 14.15
CA ALA A 155 -4.58 -10.07 14.07
C ALA A 155 -4.20 -9.67 12.64
N PRO A 156 -4.53 -8.44 12.21
CA PRO A 156 -4.05 -7.84 10.97
C PRO A 156 -2.54 -8.02 10.79
N THR A 157 -2.11 -8.41 9.61
CA THR A 157 -0.70 -8.39 9.19
C THR A 157 -0.51 -7.47 7.99
N PHE A 158 0.73 -7.09 7.69
CA PHE A 158 1.03 -6.35 6.46
C PHE A 158 0.76 -7.14 5.17
N GLY A 159 0.61 -8.46 5.25
CA GLY A 159 0.21 -9.29 4.11
C GLY A 159 -1.19 -8.97 3.57
N ASP A 160 -1.98 -8.23 4.35
CA ASP A 160 -3.38 -7.91 4.08
C ASP A 160 -3.54 -6.58 3.32
N VAL A 161 -2.43 -5.90 2.99
CA VAL A 161 -2.47 -4.66 2.18
C VAL A 161 -2.77 -5.00 0.73
N MET A 162 -3.89 -4.51 0.22
CA MET A 162 -4.35 -4.75 -1.14
C MET A 162 -3.87 -3.67 -2.11
N HIS A 163 -4.00 -2.40 -1.73
CA HIS A 163 -3.67 -1.27 -2.59
C HIS A 163 -3.03 -0.12 -1.83
N LEU A 164 -2.05 0.52 -2.46
CA LEU A 164 -1.41 1.76 -2.00
C LEU A 164 -1.83 2.92 -2.89
N PHE A 165 -1.94 4.09 -2.28
CA PHE A 165 -2.36 5.31 -2.94
C PHE A 165 -1.43 6.47 -2.59
N ASP A 166 -1.31 7.42 -3.51
CA ASP A 166 -0.61 8.68 -3.32
C ASP A 166 -1.44 9.86 -3.83
N ALA A 167 -1.21 11.03 -3.22
CA ALA A 167 -1.69 12.30 -3.71
C ALA A 167 -0.63 13.39 -3.49
N ALA A 168 -0.31 14.15 -4.53
CA ALA A 168 0.37 15.44 -4.39
C ALA A 168 -0.70 16.52 -4.24
N MET A 169 -0.65 17.28 -3.15
CA MET A 169 -1.63 18.34 -2.88
C MET A 169 -1.03 19.70 -3.18
N LEU A 170 -1.54 20.37 -4.21
CA LEU A 170 -0.98 21.62 -4.72
C LEU A 170 -2.09 22.64 -5.02
N PRO A 171 -1.81 23.95 -4.97
CA PRO A 171 -2.78 24.99 -5.33
C PRO A 171 -3.26 24.88 -6.78
N GLU A 172 -2.38 24.53 -7.72
CA GLU A 172 -2.74 24.39 -9.14
C GLU A 172 -3.70 23.23 -9.45
N ASN A 173 -3.91 22.32 -8.50
CA ASN A 173 -4.86 21.23 -8.64
C ASN A 173 -6.28 21.65 -8.28
N GLU A 174 -6.47 22.83 -7.69
CA GLU A 174 -7.79 23.39 -7.41
C GLU A 174 -8.55 23.71 -8.70
N VAL A 175 -9.88 23.68 -8.63
CA VAL A 175 -10.73 24.02 -9.79
C VAL A 175 -10.93 25.54 -9.95
N HIS A 176 -10.34 26.33 -9.07
CA HIS A 176 -10.30 27.79 -9.14
C HIS A 176 -8.84 28.26 -9.03
N ASP A 177 -8.58 29.48 -9.48
CA ASP A 177 -7.25 30.06 -9.38
C ASP A 177 -6.87 30.26 -7.91
N VAL A 178 -5.78 29.63 -7.47
CA VAL A 178 -5.16 29.84 -6.16
C VAL A 178 -3.71 30.26 -6.37
N LEU A 179 -3.31 31.38 -5.76
CA LEU A 179 -1.92 31.83 -5.75
C LEU A 179 -1.33 31.62 -4.37
N SER A 180 -0.72 30.45 -4.17
CA SER A 180 -0.14 30.05 -2.88
C SER A 180 1.18 29.32 -3.09
N GLY A 181 2.07 29.42 -2.11
CA GLY A 181 3.27 28.56 -2.00
C GLY A 181 3.02 27.27 -1.22
N ALA A 182 1.77 26.98 -0.86
CA ALA A 182 1.38 25.82 -0.08
C ALA A 182 1.70 24.52 -0.80
N THR A 183 2.04 23.51 -0.01
CA THR A 183 2.25 22.15 -0.49
C THR A 183 1.66 21.16 0.50
N GLY A 184 1.22 20.02 -0.03
CA GLY A 184 0.89 18.87 0.78
C GLY A 184 1.13 17.57 0.04
N SER A 185 1.07 16.48 0.78
CA SER A 185 1.17 15.13 0.25
C SER A 185 0.34 14.21 1.11
N ALA A 186 -0.31 13.23 0.49
CA ALA A 186 -1.02 12.18 1.20
C ALA A 186 -0.65 10.82 0.65
N PHE A 187 -0.77 9.83 1.52
CA PHE A 187 -0.66 8.42 1.22
C PHE A 187 -1.90 7.72 1.73
N GLY A 188 -2.36 6.72 0.98
CA GLY A 188 -3.47 5.86 1.35
C GLY A 188 -3.07 4.40 1.32
N LEU A 189 -3.72 3.61 2.15
CA LEU A 189 -3.56 2.17 2.22
C LEU A 189 -4.95 1.54 2.37
N LEU A 190 -5.30 0.63 1.46
CA LEU A 190 -6.52 -0.17 1.52
C LEU A 190 -6.15 -1.62 1.85
N ARG A 191 -6.77 -2.16 2.89
CA ARG A 191 -6.64 -3.54 3.35
C ARG A 191 -7.74 -4.44 2.77
N ASP A 192 -7.56 -5.75 2.87
CA ASP A 192 -8.52 -6.78 2.46
C ASP A 192 -9.79 -6.84 3.34
N ASP A 193 -9.73 -6.24 4.53
CA ASP A 193 -10.84 -6.03 5.46
C ASP A 193 -11.66 -4.75 5.18
N ASP A 194 -11.44 -4.15 4.00
CA ASP A 194 -12.04 -2.90 3.53
C ASP A 194 -11.70 -1.66 4.38
N THR A 195 -10.66 -1.71 5.22
CA THR A 195 -10.16 -0.52 5.93
C THR A 195 -9.28 0.32 5.03
N LEU A 196 -9.68 1.58 4.83
CA LEU A 196 -8.89 2.63 4.20
C LEU A 196 -8.28 3.52 5.28
N THR A 197 -6.96 3.55 5.33
CA THR A 197 -6.20 4.52 6.14
C THR A 197 -5.55 5.52 5.18
N VAL A 198 -5.84 6.81 5.38
CA VAL A 198 -5.22 7.92 4.64
C VAL A 198 -4.54 8.84 5.62
N SER A 199 -3.30 9.21 5.37
CA SER A 199 -2.68 10.30 6.13
C SER A 199 -1.74 11.12 5.27
N GLY A 200 -1.46 12.34 5.71
CA GLY A 200 -0.67 13.27 4.95
C GLY A 200 -0.22 14.47 5.75
N THR A 201 0.51 15.35 5.07
CA THR A 201 1.02 16.60 5.62
C THR A 201 0.71 17.75 4.70
N PHE A 202 0.61 18.94 5.28
CA PHE A 202 0.52 20.20 4.56
C PHE A 202 1.48 21.21 5.20
N ALA A 203 1.96 22.16 4.39
CA ALA A 203 2.84 23.22 4.85
C ALA A 203 2.70 24.46 3.97
N ASN A 204 3.22 25.58 4.48
CA ASN A 204 3.29 26.87 3.78
C ASN A 204 1.93 27.40 3.30
N LEU A 205 0.85 27.09 4.03
CA LEU A 205 -0.45 27.74 3.78
C LEU A 205 -0.33 29.26 3.97
N GLU A 206 -0.99 30.02 3.10
CA GLU A 206 -0.95 31.49 3.11
C GLU A 206 -1.75 32.09 4.28
N SER A 207 -2.69 31.33 4.85
CA SER A 207 -3.48 31.72 6.00
C SER A 207 -3.82 30.53 6.90
N ALA A 208 -4.39 30.81 8.08
CA ALA A 208 -4.80 29.77 9.00
C ALA A 208 -5.87 28.86 8.38
N LEU A 209 -5.89 27.59 8.81
CA LEU A 209 -6.95 26.64 8.46
C LEU A 209 -8.35 27.19 8.70
N PHE A 210 -9.28 26.85 7.81
CA PHE A 210 -10.68 27.27 7.88
C PHE A 210 -11.61 26.08 8.11
N GLU A 211 -12.36 26.14 9.20
CA GLU A 211 -13.34 25.11 9.57
C GLU A 211 -14.56 25.14 8.64
N VAL A 212 -14.75 24.07 7.85
CA VAL A 212 -15.89 23.93 6.95
C VAL A 212 -17.02 23.19 7.67
N GLY A 213 -17.83 23.94 8.42
CA GLY A 213 -18.95 23.35 9.17
C GLY A 213 -18.46 22.31 10.19
N ASP A 214 -19.10 21.14 10.22
CA ASP A 214 -18.79 20.08 11.20
C ASP A 214 -17.77 19.04 10.68
N VAL A 215 -17.27 19.20 9.44
CA VAL A 215 -16.35 18.22 8.84
C VAL A 215 -14.87 18.56 9.08
N GLY A 216 -14.55 19.74 9.60
CA GLY A 216 -13.17 20.15 9.85
C GLY A 216 -12.59 21.06 8.75
N PRO A 217 -11.26 21.28 8.70
CA PRO A 217 -10.62 22.08 7.66
C PRO A 217 -10.00 21.26 6.52
N ALA A 218 -10.01 19.93 6.59
CA ALA A 218 -9.50 19.05 5.54
C ALA A 218 -10.34 17.79 5.39
N HIS A 219 -10.62 17.38 4.15
CA HIS A 219 -11.55 16.26 3.85
C HIS A 219 -11.16 15.49 2.59
N ILE A 220 -11.70 14.28 2.45
CA ILE A 220 -11.75 13.52 1.22
C ILE A 220 -13.10 13.75 0.54
N HIS A 221 -13.08 14.04 -0.75
CA HIS A 221 -14.23 14.24 -1.61
C HIS A 221 -14.35 13.18 -2.70
N GLU A 222 -15.56 12.98 -3.22
CA GLU A 222 -15.84 12.17 -4.41
C GLU A 222 -15.98 13.02 -5.67
N GLY A 223 -14.94 13.01 -6.50
CA GLY A 223 -14.89 13.69 -7.78
C GLY A 223 -13.60 13.36 -8.53
N VAL A 224 -13.69 13.26 -9.86
CA VAL A 224 -12.52 13.06 -10.72
C VAL A 224 -11.66 14.34 -10.79
N ALA A 225 -10.43 14.21 -11.29
CA ALA A 225 -9.50 15.34 -11.46
C ALA A 225 -10.17 16.51 -12.19
N GLY A 226 -10.09 17.71 -11.59
CA GLY A 226 -10.65 18.94 -12.13
C GLY A 226 -12.17 19.12 -11.94
N VAL A 227 -12.84 18.23 -11.20
CA VAL A 227 -14.28 18.33 -10.92
C VAL A 227 -14.54 18.28 -9.41
N ASN A 228 -15.29 19.26 -8.90
CA ASN A 228 -15.67 19.29 -7.49
C ASN A 228 -16.67 18.19 -7.15
N GLY A 229 -16.47 17.63 -5.97
CA GLY A 229 -17.22 16.51 -5.40
C GLY A 229 -17.88 16.84 -4.07
N GLY A 230 -18.76 15.95 -3.62
CA GLY A 230 -19.27 15.97 -2.24
C GLY A 230 -18.21 15.47 -1.26
N VAL A 231 -18.27 15.93 0.00
CA VAL A 231 -17.43 15.41 1.08
C VAL A 231 -17.84 13.97 1.40
N VAL A 232 -16.85 13.08 1.49
CA VAL A 232 -17.02 11.67 1.83
C VAL A 232 -16.53 11.40 3.25
N PHE A 233 -15.29 11.79 3.56
CA PHE A 233 -14.66 11.55 4.85
C PHE A 233 -14.04 12.82 5.40
N PRO A 234 -14.36 13.24 6.64
CA PRO A 234 -13.58 14.25 7.31
C PRO A 234 -12.19 13.72 7.68
N LEU A 235 -11.19 14.59 7.73
CA LEU A 235 -9.85 14.25 8.18
C LEU A 235 -9.58 14.88 9.54
N ASP A 236 -8.99 14.11 10.45
CA ASP A 236 -8.50 14.61 11.73
C ASP A 236 -7.23 15.42 11.48
N VAL A 237 -7.23 16.70 11.85
CA VAL A 237 -6.13 17.63 11.59
C VAL A 237 -5.38 17.99 12.87
N ALA A 238 -4.05 17.89 12.81
CA ALA A 238 -3.15 18.39 13.84
C ALA A 238 -2.18 19.40 13.22
N ALA A 239 -2.40 20.68 13.50
CA ALA A 239 -1.64 21.79 12.95
C ALA A 239 -0.68 22.42 13.97
N ASN A 240 0.30 23.17 13.47
CA ASN A 240 1.13 24.05 14.29
C ASN A 240 0.31 25.23 14.86
N ASP A 241 0.92 26.00 15.77
CA ASP A 241 0.26 27.16 16.40
C ASP A 241 -0.25 28.21 15.40
N ALA A 242 0.40 28.31 14.23
CA ALA A 242 0.02 29.23 13.17
C ALA A 242 -1.13 28.70 12.28
N MET A 243 -1.48 27.42 12.41
CA MET A 243 -2.41 26.70 11.56
C MET A 243 -2.04 26.76 10.06
N THR A 244 -0.75 26.85 9.74
CA THR A 244 -0.27 26.94 8.34
C THR A 244 0.55 25.74 7.89
N ALA A 245 0.84 24.82 8.81
CA ALA A 245 1.47 23.55 8.53
C ALA A 245 1.00 22.52 9.54
N GLY A 246 0.99 21.26 9.15
CA GLY A 246 0.50 20.20 10.00
C GLY A 246 0.39 18.88 9.27
N ARG A 247 -0.39 18.01 9.89
CA ARG A 247 -0.72 16.68 9.40
C ARG A 247 -2.23 16.47 9.47
N PHE A 248 -2.69 15.52 8.68
CA PHE A 248 -4.07 15.07 8.71
C PHE A 248 -4.14 13.57 8.51
N GLY A 249 -5.30 12.98 8.79
CA GLY A 249 -5.65 11.69 8.24
C GLY A 249 -6.98 11.15 8.74
N VAL A 250 -7.30 9.94 8.31
CA VAL A 250 -8.48 9.18 8.72
C VAL A 250 -8.17 7.69 8.60
N SER A 251 -8.78 6.87 9.46
CA SER A 251 -8.94 5.45 9.21
C SER A 251 -10.41 5.09 9.29
N THR A 252 -10.93 4.44 8.25
CA THR A 252 -12.35 4.13 8.12
C THR A 252 -12.55 2.90 7.26
N THR A 253 -13.60 2.13 7.55
CA THR A 253 -14.10 1.12 6.61
C THR A 253 -14.74 1.80 5.41
N VAL A 254 -14.50 1.26 4.21
CA VAL A 254 -15.10 1.72 2.95
C VAL A 254 -16.03 0.64 2.38
N SER A 255 -17.03 1.05 1.60
CA SER A 255 -17.89 0.12 0.86
C SER A 255 -17.28 -0.30 -0.47
N ASN A 256 -17.73 -1.41 -1.06
CA ASN A 256 -17.28 -1.86 -2.38
C ASN A 256 -17.40 -0.77 -3.46
N ALA A 257 -18.48 0.02 -3.44
CA ALA A 257 -18.65 1.12 -4.38
C ALA A 257 -17.59 2.23 -4.18
N GLN A 258 -17.19 2.50 -2.95
CA GLN A 258 -16.11 3.45 -2.65
C GLN A 258 -14.74 2.88 -3.01
N ILE A 259 -14.52 1.57 -2.86
CA ILE A 259 -13.31 0.89 -3.34
C ILE A 259 -13.20 1.01 -4.85
N GLU A 260 -14.26 0.72 -5.60
CA GLU A 260 -14.30 0.91 -7.06
C GLU A 260 -13.98 2.36 -7.44
N THR A 261 -14.62 3.34 -6.78
CA THR A 261 -14.33 4.76 -7.00
C THR A 261 -12.88 5.11 -6.68
N LEU A 262 -12.32 4.59 -5.59
CA LEU A 262 -10.94 4.82 -5.18
C LEU A 262 -9.94 4.25 -6.19
N LEU A 263 -10.17 3.03 -6.68
CA LEU A 263 -9.33 2.38 -7.70
C LEU A 263 -9.36 3.09 -9.05
N MET A 264 -10.47 3.75 -9.38
CA MET A 264 -10.58 4.63 -10.55
C MET A 264 -10.00 6.03 -10.33
N GLY A 265 -9.40 6.31 -9.17
CA GLY A 265 -8.86 7.63 -8.83
C GLY A 265 -9.95 8.69 -8.66
N GLY A 266 -11.15 8.30 -8.21
CA GLY A 266 -12.33 9.17 -8.07
C GLY A 266 -12.40 9.94 -6.75
N PHE A 267 -11.40 9.80 -5.87
CA PHE A 267 -11.32 10.57 -4.62
C PHE A 267 -10.20 11.60 -4.64
N TYR A 268 -10.44 12.77 -4.06
CA TYR A 268 -9.43 13.80 -3.86
C TYR A 268 -9.45 14.33 -2.44
N LEU A 269 -8.29 14.79 -1.96
CA LEU A 269 -8.14 15.49 -0.70
C LEU A 269 -8.19 16.99 -0.95
N ASN A 270 -8.75 17.73 0.00
CA ASN A 270 -8.72 19.19 0.01
C ASN A 270 -8.38 19.71 1.41
N VAL A 271 -7.65 20.82 1.50
CA VAL A 271 -7.39 21.58 2.73
C VAL A 271 -7.82 23.04 2.51
N HIS A 272 -8.62 23.55 3.44
CA HIS A 272 -9.22 24.87 3.38
C HIS A 272 -8.54 25.85 4.33
N THR A 273 -8.41 27.11 3.91
CA THR A 273 -7.88 28.19 4.74
C THR A 273 -8.76 29.43 4.73
N GLU A 274 -8.52 30.36 5.65
CA GLU A 274 -9.33 31.57 5.80
C GLU A 274 -9.28 32.47 4.56
N GLY A 275 -8.18 32.43 3.81
CA GLY A 275 -8.00 33.14 2.54
C GLY A 275 -8.58 32.40 1.33
N GLU A 276 -8.61 31.06 1.38
CA GLU A 276 -9.05 30.19 0.30
C GLU A 276 -10.10 29.18 0.81
N ASN A 277 -11.26 29.70 1.22
CA ASN A 277 -12.30 28.88 1.87
C ASN A 277 -12.88 27.79 0.96
N SER A 278 -12.71 27.90 -0.35
CA SER A 278 -13.14 26.87 -1.32
C SER A 278 -12.09 25.75 -1.49
N GLY A 279 -10.89 25.93 -0.93
CA GLY A 279 -9.76 25.02 -1.00
C GLY A 279 -8.47 25.79 -1.32
N GLU A 280 -7.41 25.62 -0.53
CA GLU A 280 -6.08 26.17 -0.84
C GLU A 280 -5.19 25.15 -1.56
N ILE A 281 -5.30 23.87 -1.19
CA ILE A 281 -4.56 22.77 -1.82
C ILE A 281 -5.46 21.56 -2.04
N ARG A 282 -5.36 20.99 -3.24
CA ARG A 282 -6.10 19.81 -3.68
C ARG A 282 -5.15 18.75 -4.22
N GLY A 283 -5.47 17.47 -4.04
CA GLY A 283 -4.70 16.38 -4.65
C GLY A 283 -5.58 15.16 -4.89
N GLN A 284 -5.54 14.61 -6.10
CA GLN A 284 -6.26 13.38 -6.41
C GLN A 284 -5.56 12.18 -5.77
N LEU A 285 -6.32 11.31 -5.11
CA LEU A 285 -5.82 10.07 -4.50
C LEU A 285 -5.84 8.96 -5.55
N PHE A 286 -4.67 8.61 -6.06
CA PHE A 286 -4.51 7.62 -7.11
C PHE A 286 -3.82 6.35 -6.61
N PRO A 287 -4.16 5.15 -7.14
CA PRO A 287 -3.38 3.95 -6.87
C PRO A 287 -1.94 4.13 -7.36
N THR A 288 -0.95 3.79 -6.54
CA THR A 288 0.47 4.06 -6.81
C THR A 288 1.00 3.32 -8.03
N GLU A 289 0.54 2.09 -8.26
CA GLU A 289 0.90 1.30 -9.43
C GLU A 289 -0.35 0.71 -10.08
N VAL A 290 -0.47 0.87 -11.40
CA VAL A 290 -1.55 0.29 -12.21
C VAL A 290 -0.98 -0.22 -13.51
N THR A 291 -1.31 -1.45 -13.87
CA THR A 291 -0.94 -2.04 -15.16
C THR A 291 -2.18 -2.26 -16.03
N MET A 292 -2.16 -1.66 -17.21
CA MET A 292 -3.14 -1.89 -18.27
C MET A 292 -2.50 -2.60 -19.45
N THR A 293 -3.29 -3.39 -20.16
CA THR A 293 -2.85 -4.11 -21.34
C THR A 293 -3.78 -3.86 -22.52
N ALA A 294 -3.25 -3.97 -23.72
CA ALA A 294 -3.98 -3.90 -24.97
C ALA A 294 -3.60 -5.08 -25.87
N THR A 295 -4.59 -5.71 -26.47
CA THR A 295 -4.38 -6.52 -27.68
C THR A 295 -4.78 -5.65 -28.88
N LEU A 296 -3.89 -5.52 -29.86
CA LEU A 296 -4.08 -4.66 -31.03
C LEU A 296 -4.56 -5.49 -32.22
N GLU A 297 -5.70 -5.12 -32.79
CA GLU A 297 -6.33 -5.82 -33.92
C GLU A 297 -7.03 -4.84 -34.85
N GLY A 298 -7.08 -5.17 -36.16
CA GLY A 298 -7.81 -4.35 -37.12
C GLY A 298 -9.32 -4.29 -36.86
N ALA A 299 -9.90 -5.33 -36.25
CA ALA A 299 -11.31 -5.35 -35.88
C ALA A 299 -11.69 -4.29 -34.83
N GLN A 300 -10.72 -3.75 -34.09
CA GLN A 300 -10.94 -2.70 -33.10
C GLN A 300 -10.85 -1.29 -33.69
N GLU A 301 -10.42 -1.14 -34.95
CA GLU A 301 -10.37 0.15 -35.63
C GLU A 301 -11.75 0.75 -35.83
N VAL A 302 -11.83 2.07 -35.62
CA VAL A 302 -13.06 2.83 -35.85
C VAL A 302 -12.95 3.53 -37.20
N ALA A 303 -13.23 2.76 -38.25
CA ALA A 303 -13.18 3.17 -39.64
C ALA A 303 -14.55 3.05 -40.33
N ILE A 304 -14.72 3.73 -41.48
CA ILE A 304 -15.95 3.66 -42.27
C ILE A 304 -16.15 2.23 -42.81
N GLU A 305 -15.06 1.58 -43.24
CA GLU A 305 -15.04 0.19 -43.67
C GLU A 305 -14.22 -0.62 -42.66
N PRO A 306 -14.65 -1.86 -42.30
CA PRO A 306 -13.89 -2.70 -41.37
C PRO A 306 -12.47 -2.95 -41.86
N VAL A 307 -11.48 -2.79 -40.98
CA VAL A 307 -10.09 -3.12 -41.28
C VAL A 307 -9.90 -4.63 -41.15
N VAL A 308 -9.73 -5.29 -42.31
CA VAL A 308 -9.46 -6.73 -42.39
C VAL A 308 -7.98 -6.95 -42.62
N THR A 309 -7.27 -7.33 -41.58
CA THR A 309 -5.83 -7.62 -41.59
C THR A 309 -5.54 -8.85 -40.73
N THR A 310 -4.41 -9.51 -40.98
CA THR A 310 -3.84 -10.54 -40.09
C THR A 310 -2.87 -9.94 -39.07
N ALA A 311 -2.63 -8.63 -39.14
CA ALA A 311 -1.75 -7.94 -38.22
C ALA A 311 -2.28 -8.01 -36.79
N THR A 312 -1.36 -8.16 -35.86
CA THR A 312 -1.65 -8.20 -34.42
C THR A 312 -0.58 -7.47 -33.66
N GLY A 313 -0.92 -7.00 -32.46
CA GLY A 313 0.07 -6.52 -31.51
C GLY A 313 -0.39 -6.66 -30.07
N THR A 314 0.52 -6.33 -29.16
CA THR A 314 0.24 -6.20 -27.73
C THR A 314 0.90 -4.94 -27.20
N ALA A 315 0.30 -4.34 -26.18
CA ALA A 315 0.92 -3.28 -25.39
C ALA A 315 0.61 -3.51 -23.90
N THR A 316 1.56 -3.16 -23.04
CA THR A 316 1.43 -3.12 -21.59
C THR A 316 1.86 -1.73 -21.15
N ALA A 317 1.02 -1.04 -20.39
CA ALA A 317 1.32 0.26 -19.81
C ALA A 317 1.24 0.14 -18.29
N THR A 318 2.32 0.50 -17.60
CA THR A 318 2.39 0.48 -16.13
C THR A 318 2.68 1.88 -15.62
N THR A 319 1.86 2.36 -14.70
CA THR A 319 2.12 3.60 -13.97
C THR A 319 2.89 3.34 -12.69
N ASN A 320 3.79 4.24 -12.30
CA ASN A 320 4.32 4.35 -10.94
C ASN A 320 4.23 5.83 -10.55
N GLY A 321 3.25 6.15 -9.70
CA GLY A 321 2.80 7.53 -9.54
C GLY A 321 2.33 8.10 -10.89
N PHE A 322 2.88 9.26 -11.28
CA PHE A 322 2.58 9.91 -12.55
C PHE A 322 3.44 9.45 -13.73
N SER A 323 4.49 8.67 -13.49
CA SER A 323 5.27 8.08 -14.59
C SER A 323 4.50 6.93 -15.20
N LEU A 324 4.44 6.87 -16.53
CA LEU A 324 3.89 5.76 -17.30
C LEU A 324 4.99 5.20 -18.21
N LEU A 325 5.27 3.91 -18.04
CA LEU A 325 6.07 3.12 -18.95
C LEU A 325 5.14 2.27 -19.82
N LEU A 326 5.28 2.36 -21.13
CA LEU A 326 4.58 1.48 -22.07
C LEU A 326 5.58 0.67 -22.86
N ASP A 327 5.34 -0.62 -22.97
CA ASP A 327 6.09 -1.55 -23.82
C ASP A 327 5.12 -2.38 -24.68
N GLY A 328 5.51 -2.70 -25.90
CA GLY A 328 4.66 -3.48 -26.79
C GLY A 328 5.40 -4.05 -27.99
N ALA A 329 4.67 -4.86 -28.76
CA ALA A 329 5.15 -5.41 -30.02
C ALA A 329 4.01 -5.57 -31.00
N PHE A 330 4.31 -5.52 -32.29
CA PHE A 330 3.35 -5.75 -33.36
C PHE A 330 4.01 -6.49 -34.52
N GLY A 331 3.20 -7.12 -35.36
CA GLY A 331 3.69 -7.83 -36.54
C GLY A 331 2.58 -8.25 -37.49
N GLY A 332 2.99 -8.68 -38.67
CA GLY A 332 2.07 -9.14 -39.71
C GLY A 332 1.29 -8.02 -40.40
N LEU A 333 1.80 -6.78 -40.35
CA LEU A 333 1.23 -5.65 -41.06
C LEU A 333 1.11 -5.95 -42.56
N SER A 334 0.02 -5.51 -43.16
CA SER A 334 -0.28 -5.72 -44.59
C SER A 334 0.50 -4.78 -45.52
N SER A 335 1.07 -3.71 -44.97
CA SER A 335 1.95 -2.76 -45.66
C SER A 335 2.91 -2.10 -44.68
N THR A 336 3.93 -1.43 -45.20
CA THR A 336 4.94 -0.75 -44.39
C THR A 336 4.32 0.35 -43.53
N LEU A 337 4.90 0.57 -42.34
CA LEU A 337 4.55 1.68 -41.45
C LEU A 337 4.47 3.04 -42.17
N GLN A 338 3.53 3.88 -41.73
CA GLN A 338 3.33 5.23 -42.24
C GLN A 338 3.29 6.22 -41.09
N ASN A 339 4.13 7.26 -41.15
CA ASN A 339 4.05 8.35 -40.19
C ASN A 339 2.78 9.18 -40.37
N VAL A 340 2.13 9.51 -39.26
CA VAL A 340 1.00 10.43 -39.18
C VAL A 340 1.51 11.76 -38.64
N GLY A 341 1.82 12.69 -39.55
CA GLY A 341 2.45 13.97 -39.15
C GLY A 341 3.77 13.76 -38.41
N ASP A 342 3.99 14.54 -37.35
CA ASP A 342 5.24 14.55 -36.59
C ASP A 342 5.27 13.55 -35.43
N VAL A 343 4.17 12.85 -35.18
CA VAL A 343 4.07 11.92 -34.04
C VAL A 343 4.61 10.52 -34.38
N GLY A 344 4.94 10.21 -35.64
CA GLY A 344 5.46 8.89 -36.05
C GLY A 344 4.36 7.93 -36.51
N PRO A 345 4.59 6.61 -36.56
CA PRO A 345 3.63 5.65 -37.10
C PRO A 345 2.76 4.94 -36.05
N ALA A 346 3.03 5.14 -34.75
CA ALA A 346 2.23 4.57 -33.67
C ALA A 346 2.14 5.52 -32.48
N HIS A 347 0.95 5.63 -31.86
CA HIS A 347 0.68 6.60 -30.79
C HIS A 347 -0.34 6.05 -29.82
N VAL A 348 -0.39 6.68 -28.64
CA VAL A 348 -1.51 6.56 -27.72
C VAL A 348 -2.48 7.71 -27.97
N HIS A 349 -3.76 7.39 -28.05
CA HIS A 349 -4.86 8.34 -28.13
C HIS A 349 -5.65 8.36 -26.84
N ARG A 350 -6.31 9.49 -26.57
CA ARG A 350 -7.30 9.64 -25.51
C ARG A 350 -8.70 9.46 -26.07
N GLY A 351 -9.34 8.32 -25.85
CA GLY A 351 -10.72 8.06 -26.22
C GLY A 351 -11.25 6.75 -25.66
N ALA A 352 -12.55 6.71 -25.38
CA ALA A 352 -13.25 5.50 -24.97
C ALA A 352 -13.24 4.44 -26.10
N ARG A 353 -13.46 3.18 -25.71
CA ARG A 353 -13.58 2.05 -26.63
C ARG A 353 -14.62 2.33 -27.73
N GLY A 354 -14.21 2.17 -28.99
CA GLY A 354 -15.07 2.42 -30.14
C GLY A 354 -15.27 3.89 -30.51
N VAL A 355 -14.57 4.81 -29.84
CA VAL A 355 -14.59 6.25 -30.14
C VAL A 355 -13.19 6.70 -30.57
N ASN A 356 -13.10 7.52 -31.61
CA ASN A 356 -11.85 8.17 -32.02
C ASN A 356 -11.59 9.40 -31.16
N GLY A 357 -10.34 9.59 -30.74
CA GLY A 357 -9.91 10.70 -29.90
C GLY A 357 -8.62 11.36 -30.37
N PRO A 358 -8.22 12.48 -29.76
CA PRO A 358 -6.94 13.12 -30.06
C PRO A 358 -5.74 12.23 -29.68
N VAL A 359 -4.61 12.48 -30.34
CA VAL A 359 -3.32 11.88 -29.93
C VAL A 359 -2.94 12.46 -28.58
N GLN A 360 -2.58 11.58 -27.65
CA GLN A 360 -2.11 11.92 -26.30
C GLN A 360 -0.58 12.04 -26.28
N PHE A 361 0.13 11.01 -26.75
CA PHE A 361 1.58 11.05 -26.95
C PHE A 361 2.02 10.05 -28.02
N ALA A 362 3.22 10.29 -28.56
CA ALA A 362 3.84 9.41 -29.53
C ALA A 362 4.50 8.19 -28.89
N LEU A 363 4.57 7.08 -29.62
CA LEU A 363 5.35 5.91 -29.24
C LEU A 363 6.66 5.88 -30.01
N ASP A 364 7.73 5.51 -29.33
CA ASP A 364 8.98 5.13 -29.97
C ASP A 364 8.77 3.77 -30.64
N VAL A 365 9.13 3.69 -31.93
CA VAL A 365 8.96 2.47 -32.74
C VAL A 365 10.32 1.99 -33.21
N ASP A 366 10.72 0.82 -32.75
CA ASP A 366 11.86 0.08 -33.31
C ASP A 366 11.32 -0.93 -34.32
N ALA A 367 11.34 -0.53 -35.59
CA ALA A 367 10.74 -1.29 -36.68
C ALA A 367 11.68 -2.38 -37.20
N ASP A 368 11.10 -3.53 -37.54
CA ASP A 368 11.79 -4.57 -38.29
C ASP A 368 12.28 -4.03 -39.65
N LEU A 369 13.29 -4.69 -40.23
CA LEU A 369 13.91 -4.26 -41.50
C LEU A 369 12.92 -4.17 -42.66
N ASP A 370 11.85 -4.96 -42.65
CA ASP A 370 10.80 -4.94 -43.66
C ASP A 370 9.66 -3.96 -43.34
N MET A 371 9.69 -3.33 -42.16
CA MET A 371 8.69 -2.40 -41.64
C MET A 371 7.30 -3.02 -41.49
N LEU A 372 7.20 -4.35 -41.35
CA LEU A 372 5.93 -5.08 -41.17
C LEU A 372 5.68 -5.55 -39.73
N GLY A 373 6.60 -5.21 -38.82
CA GLY A 373 6.58 -5.52 -37.41
C GLY A 373 7.58 -4.65 -36.64
N GLY A 374 7.64 -4.84 -35.34
CA GLY A 374 8.56 -4.14 -34.47
C GLY A 374 8.10 -4.08 -33.02
N THR A 375 8.79 -3.27 -32.22
CA THR A 375 8.43 -2.98 -30.84
C THR A 375 7.96 -1.54 -30.67
N LEU A 376 7.15 -1.33 -29.63
CA LEU A 376 6.62 -0.04 -29.20
C LEU A 376 7.15 0.25 -27.80
N SER A 377 7.55 1.49 -27.54
CA SER A 377 7.86 1.93 -26.19
C SER A 377 7.47 3.38 -25.93
N ALA A 378 7.20 3.74 -24.69
CA ALA A 378 7.13 5.12 -24.23
C ALA A 378 7.48 5.23 -22.74
N ASP A 379 8.12 6.33 -22.37
CA ASP A 379 8.36 6.75 -20.99
C ASP A 379 7.89 8.20 -20.87
N VAL A 380 6.73 8.39 -20.23
CA VAL A 380 6.04 9.69 -20.15
C VAL A 380 5.64 10.01 -18.73
N VAL A 381 5.50 11.30 -18.43
CA VAL A 381 4.90 11.78 -17.17
C VAL A 381 3.50 12.29 -17.50
N LEU A 382 2.50 11.71 -16.84
CA LEU A 382 1.10 12.10 -16.96
C LEU A 382 0.79 13.27 -16.01
N SER A 383 -0.05 14.19 -16.45
CA SER A 383 -0.78 15.10 -15.56
C SER A 383 -1.85 14.35 -14.75
N GLU A 384 -2.43 15.00 -13.72
CA GLU A 384 -3.55 14.41 -12.97
C GLU A 384 -4.74 14.04 -13.86
N ALA A 385 -5.09 14.91 -14.81
CA ALA A 385 -6.18 14.66 -15.74
C ALA A 385 -5.89 13.44 -16.62
N GLU A 386 -4.67 13.33 -17.16
CA GLU A 386 -4.27 12.21 -18.00
C GLU A 386 -4.17 10.90 -17.21
N ARG A 387 -3.72 10.93 -15.96
CA ARG A 387 -3.72 9.77 -15.06
C ARG A 387 -5.15 9.33 -14.74
N ALA A 388 -6.06 10.26 -14.46
CA ALA A 388 -7.48 9.94 -14.27
C ALA A 388 -8.10 9.31 -15.52
N ASP A 389 -7.80 9.84 -16.71
CA ASP A 389 -8.24 9.26 -17.98
C ASP A 389 -7.62 7.87 -18.24
N PHE A 390 -6.38 7.63 -17.82
CA PHE A 390 -5.73 6.31 -17.88
C PHE A 390 -6.49 5.31 -17.02
N LEU A 391 -6.72 5.62 -15.75
CA LEU A 391 -7.49 4.77 -14.82
C LEU A 391 -8.92 4.52 -15.28
N ALA A 392 -9.55 5.49 -15.94
CA ALA A 392 -10.87 5.35 -16.53
C ALA A 392 -10.90 4.52 -17.83
N GLY A 393 -9.78 3.94 -18.27
CA GLY A 393 -9.68 3.15 -19.48
C GLY A 393 -9.92 3.97 -20.76
N LEU A 394 -9.60 5.28 -20.74
CA LEU A 394 -9.84 6.20 -21.86
C LEU A 394 -8.62 6.34 -22.77
N HIS A 395 -7.75 5.34 -22.83
CA HIS A 395 -6.57 5.35 -23.71
C HIS A 395 -6.53 4.13 -24.63
N TYR A 396 -6.06 4.32 -25.87
CA TYR A 396 -5.83 3.23 -26.81
C TYR A 396 -4.56 3.44 -27.61
N VAL A 397 -3.91 2.34 -27.95
CA VAL A 397 -2.77 2.30 -28.87
C VAL A 397 -3.28 2.13 -30.29
N ASN A 398 -2.67 2.85 -31.23
CA ASN A 398 -2.95 2.73 -32.66
C ASN A 398 -1.64 2.64 -33.45
N VAL A 399 -1.61 1.84 -34.52
CA VAL A 399 -0.47 1.68 -35.44
C VAL A 399 -0.93 1.86 -36.88
N HIS A 400 -0.23 2.72 -37.62
CA HIS A 400 -0.61 3.19 -38.95
C HIS A 400 0.30 2.64 -40.06
N THR A 401 -0.30 2.28 -41.19
CA THR A 401 0.43 1.78 -42.36
C THR A 401 -0.04 2.47 -43.64
N VAL A 402 0.73 2.30 -44.73
CA VAL A 402 0.43 2.94 -46.03
C VAL A 402 -0.97 2.58 -46.54
N ASN A 403 -1.42 1.34 -46.36
CA ASN A 403 -2.76 0.90 -46.78
C ASN A 403 -3.86 1.37 -45.81
N PHE A 404 -3.53 1.60 -44.54
CA PHE A 404 -4.47 2.04 -43.51
C PHE A 404 -3.95 3.30 -42.78
N PRO A 405 -3.99 4.48 -43.43
CA PRO A 405 -3.49 5.72 -42.82
C PRO A 405 -4.26 6.15 -41.57
N GLY A 406 -5.50 5.68 -41.39
CA GLY A 406 -6.31 5.93 -40.18
C GLY A 406 -5.99 4.99 -39.01
N GLY A 407 -5.24 3.92 -39.24
CA GLY A 407 -4.95 2.85 -38.28
C GLY A 407 -5.15 1.47 -38.94
N GLU A 408 -4.14 0.60 -38.89
CA GLU A 408 -4.26 -0.82 -39.28
C GLU A 408 -4.63 -1.70 -38.09
N ILE A 409 -4.10 -1.40 -36.89
CA ILE A 409 -4.39 -2.13 -35.66
C ILE A 409 -4.56 -1.16 -34.48
N ARG A 410 -5.62 -1.38 -33.71
CA ARG A 410 -5.96 -0.62 -32.49
C ARG A 410 -6.15 -1.57 -31.32
N GLY A 411 -5.75 -1.12 -30.13
CA GLY A 411 -6.04 -1.82 -28.87
C GLY A 411 -6.33 -0.83 -27.75
N GLN A 412 -7.47 -0.98 -27.08
CA GLN A 412 -7.77 -0.22 -25.85
C GLN A 412 -6.85 -0.69 -24.72
N LEU A 413 -6.30 0.25 -23.95
CA LEU A 413 -5.62 -0.03 -22.69
C LEU A 413 -6.70 -0.19 -21.62
N ASP A 414 -6.88 -1.43 -21.17
CA ASP A 414 -7.77 -1.78 -20.08
C ASP A 414 -6.97 -2.48 -18.98
N GLU A 415 -7.47 -2.44 -17.75
CA GLU A 415 -6.89 -3.17 -16.63
C GLU A 415 -6.69 -4.64 -17.03
N ALA A 416 -5.50 -5.18 -16.75
CA ALA A 416 -5.24 -6.57 -17.04
C ALA A 416 -6.28 -7.41 -16.28
N VAL A 417 -7.14 -8.14 -17.00
CA VAL A 417 -8.05 -9.10 -16.37
C VAL A 417 -7.16 -10.10 -15.65
N ALA A 418 -6.97 -9.91 -14.34
CA ALA A 418 -6.53 -10.98 -13.48
C ALA A 418 -7.52 -12.10 -13.74
N VAL A 419 -7.05 -13.22 -14.30
CA VAL A 419 -7.79 -14.47 -14.22
C VAL A 419 -7.79 -14.79 -12.73
N SER A 420 -8.72 -14.20 -11.99
CA SER A 420 -8.94 -14.52 -10.59
C SER A 420 -9.29 -16.00 -10.60
N ALA A 421 -8.41 -16.80 -10.01
CA ALA A 421 -8.78 -18.13 -9.62
C ALA A 421 -9.99 -17.97 -8.69
N ASN A 422 -11.12 -18.54 -9.11
CA ASN A 422 -12.34 -18.65 -8.32
C ASN A 422 -12.00 -18.87 -6.84
N HIS A 423 -12.41 -17.94 -5.99
CA HIS A 423 -12.76 -18.28 -4.61
C HIS A 423 -14.27 -18.54 -4.61
N ASP A 424 -14.62 -19.82 -4.80
CA ASP A 424 -15.88 -20.43 -4.36
C ASP A 424 -15.87 -20.59 -2.83
#